data_AF-A0A643BUM6-F1
#
_entry.id   AF-A0A643BUM6-F1
#
_cell.length_a   1.000
_cell.length_b   1.000
_cell.length_c   1.000
_cell.angle_alpha   90.00
_cell.angle_beta   90.00
_cell.angle_gamma   90.00
#
_symmetry.space_group_name_H-M   'P 1'
#
loop_
_entity.id
_entity.type
_entity.pdbx_description
1 polymer ?
#
loop_
_entity_poly.entity_id
_entity_poly.type
_entity_poly.pdbx_seq_one_letter_code
_entity_poly.pdbx_strand_id
1 'polypeptide(L)'
;VWLPAVKAKGLEISGTFTHRQGHIYMEMNFTNKALQHMTDFAIQFNKNSFGVIPSTPLAIHTPLMPNQSIDVSLPLNTLGPVMKMEPLNNLQVRLLLHSGGTGLYLANFICKATPLFLILDLVME
;
A
#
# COMPACT_ATOMS: atom_id res chain seq x y z
N VAL A 1 -8.10 6.94 5.12
CA VAL A 1 -6.66 7.32 5.03
C VAL A 1 -5.85 6.31 5.82
N TRP A 2 -4.79 5.73 5.22
CA TRP A 2 -3.91 4.74 5.89
C TRP A 2 -2.63 5.38 6.41
N LEU A 3 -2.07 6.33 5.67
CA LEU A 3 -0.88 7.08 6.07
C LEU A 3 -1.16 8.58 5.94
N PRO A 4 -1.39 9.30 7.05
CA PRO A 4 -1.56 10.75 7.04
C PRO A 4 -0.25 11.47 6.67
N ALA A 5 -0.33 12.56 5.90
CA ALA A 5 0.84 13.35 5.46
C ALA A 5 1.79 13.76 6.60
N VAL A 6 1.23 14.12 7.76
CA VAL A 6 1.99 14.54 8.95
C VAL A 6 2.89 13.45 9.52
N LYS A 7 2.59 12.18 9.24
CA LYS A 7 3.41 11.03 9.65
C LYS A 7 4.42 10.62 8.58
N ALA A 8 4.37 11.25 7.40
CA ALA A 8 5.14 10.82 6.25
C ALA A 8 5.74 11.94 5.40
N LYS A 9 6.25 12.99 6.06
CA LYS A 9 6.97 14.11 5.44
C LYS A 9 6.19 14.74 4.26
N GLY A 10 4.86 14.79 4.38
CA GLY A 10 3.98 15.34 3.35
C GLY A 10 3.34 14.30 2.43
N LEU A 11 3.77 13.04 2.42
CA LEU A 11 3.11 11.99 1.64
C LEU A 11 1.85 11.50 2.36
N GLU A 12 0.68 11.65 1.75
CA GLU A 12 -0.56 11.04 2.21
C GLU A 12 -0.92 9.84 1.35
N ILE A 13 -1.32 8.74 1.99
CA ILE A 13 -1.85 7.56 1.31
C ILE A 13 -3.22 7.25 1.89
N SER A 14 -4.21 7.28 1.02
CA SER A 14 -5.52 6.70 1.29
C SER A 14 -5.73 5.49 0.40
N GLY A 15 -6.65 4.62 0.79
CA GLY A 15 -6.91 3.44 -0.01
C GLY A 15 -8.02 2.58 0.53
N THR A 16 -8.35 1.58 -0.27
CA THR A 16 -9.30 0.52 0.01
C THR A 16 -8.80 -0.78 -0.63
N PHE A 17 -9.45 -1.89 -0.31
CA PHE A 17 -9.24 -3.15 -1.02
C PHE A 17 -10.46 -3.46 -1.88
N THR A 18 -10.24 -3.99 -3.07
CA THR A 18 -11.31 -4.45 -3.96
C THR A 18 -11.03 -5.88 -4.42
N HIS A 19 -12.11 -6.57 -4.78
CA HIS A 19 -12.05 -7.87 -5.43
C HIS A 19 -12.90 -7.81 -6.69
N ARG A 20 -12.28 -8.04 -7.84
CA ARG A 20 -12.91 -7.93 -9.16
C ARG A 20 -12.57 -9.18 -9.95
N GLN A 21 -13.58 -9.98 -10.27
CA GLN A 21 -13.43 -11.17 -11.13
C GLN A 21 -12.32 -12.14 -10.69
N GLY A 22 -12.23 -12.43 -9.38
CA GLY A 22 -11.20 -13.34 -8.83
C GLY A 22 -9.85 -12.66 -8.55
N HIS A 23 -9.69 -11.39 -8.90
CA HIS A 23 -8.45 -10.64 -8.66
C HIS A 23 -8.61 -9.66 -7.51
N ILE A 24 -7.64 -9.67 -6.60
CA ILE A 24 -7.59 -8.79 -5.44
C ILE A 24 -6.71 -7.58 -5.79
N TYR A 25 -7.17 -6.37 -5.43
CA TYR A 25 -6.41 -5.14 -5.62
C TYR A 25 -6.36 -4.31 -4.34
N MET A 26 -5.21 -3.70 -4.10
CA MET A 26 -5.06 -2.56 -3.19
C MET A 26 -5.20 -1.28 -4.01
N GLU A 27 -6.35 -0.64 -3.89
CA GLU A 27 -6.62 0.64 -4.54
C GLU A 27 -6.13 1.76 -3.64
N MET A 28 -5.24 2.60 -4.15
CA MET A 28 -4.59 3.65 -3.38
C MET A 28 -4.68 4.99 -4.10
N ASN A 29 -4.78 6.06 -3.32
CA ASN A 29 -4.50 7.41 -3.78
C ASN A 29 -3.29 7.94 -3.01
N PHE A 30 -2.25 8.31 -3.76
CA PHE A 30 -1.03 8.93 -3.25
C PHE A 30 -1.13 10.43 -3.48
N THR A 31 -1.02 11.22 -2.42
CA THR A 31 -1.04 12.69 -2.51
C THR A 31 0.23 13.27 -1.90
N ASN A 32 0.99 14.04 -2.68
CA ASN A 32 2.16 14.74 -2.20
C ASN A 32 1.79 16.13 -1.68
N LYS A 33 1.76 16.31 -0.36
CA LYS A 33 1.55 17.60 0.32
C LYS A 33 2.87 18.26 0.76
N ALA A 34 4.01 17.72 0.32
CA ALA A 34 5.31 18.32 0.56
C ALA A 34 5.63 19.40 -0.48
N LEU A 35 6.71 20.14 -0.24
CA LEU A 35 7.23 21.14 -1.19
C LEU A 35 8.25 20.58 -2.20
N GLN A 36 8.59 19.30 -2.06
CA GLN A 36 9.56 18.61 -2.93
C GLN A 36 8.87 17.47 -3.68
N HIS A 37 9.38 17.15 -4.88
CA HIS A 37 8.92 15.99 -5.63
C HIS A 37 9.30 14.69 -4.92
N MET A 38 8.55 13.63 -5.22
CA MET A 38 8.81 12.28 -4.72
C MET A 38 8.98 11.30 -5.89
N THR A 39 10.00 10.45 -5.83
CA THR A 39 10.32 9.44 -6.86
C THR A 39 10.60 8.08 -6.24
N ASP A 40 10.86 7.09 -7.11
CA ASP A 40 11.44 5.79 -6.74
C ASP A 40 10.63 5.04 -5.69
N PHE A 41 9.31 5.07 -5.85
CA PHE A 41 8.38 4.39 -4.96
C PHE A 41 8.51 2.87 -5.08
N ALA A 42 8.71 2.21 -3.93
CA ALA A 42 8.69 0.76 -3.81
C ALA A 42 7.88 0.35 -2.59
N ILE A 43 7.14 -0.76 -2.70
CA ILE A 43 6.27 -1.27 -1.64
C ILE A 43 6.66 -2.68 -1.23
N GLN A 44 6.56 -2.97 0.05
CA GLN A 44 6.77 -4.30 0.59
C GLN A 44 5.78 -4.56 1.72
N PHE A 45 5.20 -5.76 1.74
CA PHE A 45 4.37 -6.21 2.85
C PHE A 45 5.21 -7.07 3.79
N ASN A 46 5.01 -6.91 5.10
CA ASN A 46 5.50 -7.90 6.05
C ASN A 46 4.68 -9.20 5.88
N LYS A 47 5.21 -10.32 6.41
CA LYS A 47 4.44 -11.56 6.55
C LYS A 47 3.12 -11.25 7.27
N ASN A 48 2.04 -11.89 6.83
CA ASN A 48 0.69 -11.63 7.35
C ASN A 48 -0.14 -12.91 7.37
N SER A 49 -1.31 -12.85 8.00
CA SER A 49 -2.12 -14.04 8.32
C SER A 49 -2.57 -14.84 7.09
N PHE A 50 -2.64 -14.20 5.91
CA PHE A 50 -3.23 -14.76 4.70
C PHE A 50 -2.25 -14.82 3.53
N GLY A 51 -0.95 -14.62 3.77
CA GLY A 51 0.07 -14.65 2.72
C GLY A 51 -0.14 -13.58 1.64
N VAL A 52 -0.82 -12.47 1.96
CA VAL A 52 -1.09 -11.40 0.99
C VAL A 52 0.22 -10.76 0.56
N ILE A 53 0.45 -10.65 -0.75
CA ILE A 53 1.66 -10.06 -1.33
C ILE A 53 1.32 -9.33 -2.64
N PRO A 54 2.02 -8.24 -3.01
CA PRO A 54 1.87 -7.63 -4.32
C PRO A 54 2.28 -8.61 -5.44
N SER A 55 1.47 -8.67 -6.50
CA SER A 55 1.76 -9.47 -7.70
C SER A 55 2.70 -8.74 -8.68
N THR A 56 2.79 -7.41 -8.57
CA THR A 56 3.64 -6.56 -9.40
C THR A 56 4.27 -5.44 -8.56
N PRO A 57 5.34 -4.79 -9.04
CA PRO A 57 5.83 -3.53 -8.46
C PRO A 57 4.77 -2.42 -8.52
N LEU A 58 4.97 -1.34 -7.76
CA LEU A 58 4.14 -0.12 -7.86
C LEU A 58 4.30 0.53 -9.24
N ALA A 59 3.18 0.81 -9.90
CA ALA A 59 3.14 1.47 -11.20
C ALA A 59 3.17 3.01 -11.08
N ILE A 60 4.21 3.56 -10.43
CA ILE A 60 4.43 5.01 -10.32
C ILE A 60 5.71 5.36 -11.08
N HIS A 61 5.57 5.72 -12.36
CA HIS A 61 6.71 5.91 -13.27
C HIS A 61 7.18 7.35 -13.40
N THR A 62 6.36 8.31 -12.99
CA THR A 62 6.67 9.74 -13.04
C THR A 62 6.84 10.29 -11.63
N PRO A 63 7.73 11.29 -11.43
CA PRO A 63 7.80 12.01 -10.17
C PRO A 63 6.44 12.54 -9.74
N LEU A 64 6.08 12.32 -8.47
CA LEU A 64 4.88 12.88 -7.87
C LEU A 64 5.21 14.29 -7.38
N MET A 65 4.72 15.29 -8.10
CA MET A 65 5.01 16.71 -7.86
C MET A 65 4.28 17.25 -6.62
N PRO A 66 4.74 18.35 -6.00
CA PRO A 66 4.02 19.03 -4.92
C PRO A 66 2.55 19.30 -5.27
N ASN A 67 1.66 19.04 -4.34
CA ASN A 67 0.19 19.12 -4.45
C ASN A 67 -0.44 18.21 -5.51
N GLN A 68 0.31 17.26 -6.08
CA GLN A 68 -0.22 16.28 -7.02
C GLN A 68 -0.78 15.07 -6.29
N SER A 69 -1.85 14.51 -6.85
CA SER A 69 -2.44 13.24 -6.45
C SER A 69 -2.48 12.27 -7.63
N ILE A 70 -2.23 10.99 -7.36
CA ILE A 70 -2.34 9.91 -8.35
C ILE A 70 -3.09 8.72 -7.74
N ASP A 71 -3.90 8.06 -8.56
CA ASP A 71 -4.52 6.79 -8.21
C ASP A 71 -3.66 5.63 -8.70
N VAL A 72 -3.50 4.62 -7.85
CA VAL A 72 -2.65 3.45 -8.09
C VAL A 72 -3.43 2.20 -7.73
N SER A 73 -3.60 1.32 -8.70
CA SER A 73 -4.18 -0.02 -8.51
C SER A 73 -3.08 -1.06 -8.43
N LEU A 74 -2.86 -1.63 -7.25
CA LEU A 74 -1.82 -2.64 -7.03
C LEU A 74 -2.45 -4.03 -6.94
N PRO A 75 -2.25 -4.92 -7.93
CA PRO A 75 -2.76 -6.28 -7.88
C PRO A 75 -2.06 -7.09 -6.79
N LEU A 76 -2.82 -7.90 -6.07
CA LEU A 76 -2.37 -8.75 -4.96
C LEU A 76 -2.68 -10.23 -5.24
N ASN A 77 -1.94 -11.12 -4.59
CA ASN A 77 -2.26 -12.54 -4.46
C ASN A 77 -1.97 -13.03 -3.02
N THR A 78 -2.30 -14.29 -2.73
CA THR A 78 -2.16 -14.93 -1.39
C THR A 78 -1.08 -16.01 -1.33
N LEU A 79 -0.14 -16.01 -2.28
CA LEU A 79 0.95 -17.00 -2.36
C LEU A 79 2.21 -16.58 -1.57
N GLY A 80 2.12 -15.51 -0.79
CA GLY A 80 3.20 -14.96 0.01
C GLY A 80 3.40 -15.68 1.34
N PRO A 81 4.43 -15.29 2.10
CA PRO A 81 4.76 -15.89 3.39
C PRO A 81 3.71 -15.58 4.47
N VAL A 82 3.28 -16.63 5.17
CA VAL A 82 2.25 -16.54 6.21
C VAL A 82 2.86 -16.33 7.60
N MET A 83 2.27 -15.44 8.37
CA MET A 83 2.52 -15.26 9.81
C MET A 83 1.25 -14.71 10.45
N LYS A 84 0.73 -15.40 11.47
CA LYS A 84 -0.49 -14.95 12.16
C LYS A 84 -0.27 -13.56 12.78
N MET A 85 -1.17 -12.64 12.46
CA MET A 85 -1.21 -11.28 13.01
C MET A 85 -2.29 -11.15 14.08
N GLU A 86 -2.17 -10.12 14.91
CA GLU A 86 -3.21 -9.70 15.86
C GLU A 86 -3.40 -8.17 15.76
N PRO A 87 -4.61 -7.68 15.44
CA PRO A 87 -5.75 -8.35 14.81
C PRO A 87 -5.42 -9.15 13.54
N LEU A 88 -6.20 -10.20 13.27
CA LEU A 88 -5.95 -11.15 12.17
C LEU A 88 -5.87 -10.51 10.79
N ASN A 89 -6.65 -9.46 10.55
CA ASN A 89 -6.73 -8.74 9.27
C ASN A 89 -5.75 -7.56 9.15
N ASN A 90 -4.80 -7.42 10.07
CA ASN A 90 -3.77 -6.41 9.98
C ASN A 90 -2.76 -6.74 8.88
N LEU A 91 -2.55 -5.77 7.99
CA LEU A 91 -1.48 -5.82 7.01
C LEU A 91 -0.51 -4.66 7.28
N GLN A 92 0.72 -5.01 7.65
CA GLN A 92 1.81 -4.05 7.83
C GLN A 92 2.51 -3.82 6.50
N VAL A 93 2.57 -2.56 6.09
CA VAL A 93 3.12 -2.15 4.79
C VAL A 93 4.29 -1.21 5.01
N ARG A 94 5.36 -1.44 4.26
CA ARG A 94 6.53 -0.57 4.14
C ARG A 94 6.53 0.06 2.76
N LEU A 95 6.68 1.36 2.71
CA LEU A 95 6.88 2.13 1.49
C LEU A 95 8.25 2.79 1.53
N LEU A 96 9.04 2.55 0.51
CA LEU A 96 10.30 3.23 0.25
C LEU A 96 10.07 4.26 -0.87
N LEU A 97 10.63 5.45 -0.73
CA LEU A 97 10.64 6.47 -1.78
C LEU A 97 11.84 7.40 -1.63
N HIS A 98 12.14 8.16 -2.66
CA HIS A 98 13.08 9.27 -2.60
C HIS A 98 12.29 10.59 -2.55
N SER A 99 12.71 11.50 -1.66
CA SER A 99 12.20 12.87 -1.61
C SER A 99 13.32 13.83 -1.97
N GLY A 100 13.12 14.65 -3.01
CA GLY A 100 14.16 15.45 -3.69
C GLY A 100 14.99 16.41 -2.83
N GLY A 101 14.67 16.60 -1.55
CA GLY A 101 15.47 17.37 -0.59
C GLY A 101 15.90 16.62 0.68
N THR A 102 15.44 15.39 0.90
CA THR A 102 15.76 14.63 2.13
C THR A 102 16.32 13.23 1.87
N GLY A 103 16.43 12.82 0.61
CA GLY A 103 16.97 11.51 0.23
C GLY A 103 15.98 10.37 0.43
N LEU A 104 16.51 9.18 0.72
CA LEU A 104 15.72 7.96 0.90
C LEU A 104 14.84 8.04 2.14
N TYR A 105 13.56 7.74 1.98
CA TYR A 105 12.55 7.81 3.02
C TYR A 105 11.75 6.51 3.09
N LEU A 106 11.59 5.98 4.31
CA LEU A 106 10.82 4.79 4.59
C LEU A 106 9.60 5.15 5.45
N ALA A 107 8.41 4.90 4.93
CA ALA A 107 7.16 5.04 5.64
C ALA A 107 6.58 3.66 5.98
N ASN A 108 6.04 3.52 7.21
CA ASN A 108 5.31 2.33 7.62
C ASN A 108 3.86 2.71 7.90
N PHE A 109 2.93 1.89 7.42
CA PHE A 109 1.52 2.04 7.77
C PHE A 109 0.85 0.68 7.92
N ILE A 110 -0.24 0.69 8.70
CA ILE A 110 -1.09 -0.48 8.88
C ILE A 110 -2.39 -0.20 8.15
N CYS A 111 -2.78 -1.12 7.27
CA CYS A 111 -4.10 -1.14 6.68
C CYS A 111 -4.86 -2.36 7.19
N LYS A 112 -6.18 -2.20 7.38
CA LYS A 112 -7.06 -3.31 7.74
C LYS A 112 -7.62 -3.88 6.44
N ALA A 113 -7.28 -5.12 6.14
CA ALA A 113 -7.77 -5.83 4.95
C ALA A 113 -9.19 -6.38 5.19
N THR A 114 -10.05 -5.59 5.84
CA THR A 114 -11.41 -6.00 6.24
C THR A 114 -12.29 -6.45 5.07
N PRO A 115 -12.25 -5.84 3.87
CA PRO A 115 -13.00 -6.35 2.71
C PRO A 115 -12.42 -7.63 2.11
N LEU A 116 -11.11 -7.90 2.28
CA LEU A 116 -10.49 -9.17 1.87
C LEU A 116 -10.98 -10.32 2.76
N PHE A 117 -11.18 -10.07 4.05
CA PHE A 117 -11.58 -11.08 5.04
C PHE A 117 -12.88 -11.79 4.63
N LEU A 118 -13.92 -11.02 4.27
CA LEU A 118 -15.20 -11.59 3.83
C LEU A 118 -15.10 -12.36 2.51
N ILE A 119 -14.15 -12.01 1.66
CA ILE A 119 -14.04 -12.57 0.30
C ILE A 119 -13.15 -13.81 0.28
N LEU A 120 -12.06 -13.81 1.04
CA LEU A 120 -11.19 -14.98 1.15
C LEU A 120 -11.85 -16.12 1.94
N ASP A 121 -12.63 -15.80 2.98
CA ASP A 121 -13.42 -16.81 3.69
C ASP A 121 -14.50 -17.45 2.78
N LEU A 122 -15.04 -16.71 1.80
CA LEU A 122 -16.04 -17.19 0.82
C LEU A 122 -15.45 -17.91 -0.41
N VAL A 123 -14.13 -17.84 -0.64
CA VAL A 123 -13.44 -18.42 -1.81
C VAL A 123 -12.58 -19.64 -1.45
N MET A 124 -12.24 -19.80 -0.17
CA MET A 124 -11.49 -20.97 0.33
C MET A 124 -12.39 -22.14 0.76
N GLU A 125 -13.69 -22.09 0.43
CA GLU A 125 -14.69 -23.15 0.65
C GLU A 125 -15.14 -23.77 -0.68
#